data_AF-A0A358M4P2-F1
#
_entry.id   AF-A0A358M4P2-F1
#
_cell.length_a   1.000
_cell.length_b   1.000
_cell.length_c   1.000
_cell.angle_alpha   90.00
_cell.angle_beta   90.00
_cell.angle_gamma   90.00
#
_symmetry.space_group_name_H-M   'P 1'
#
loop_
_entity.id
_entity.type
_entity.pdbx_description
1 polymer ?
#
loop_
_entity_poly.entity_id
_entity_poly.type
_entity_poly.pdbx_seq_one_letter_code
_entity_poly.pdbx_strand_id
1 'polypeptide(L)' 'MNDFCADIGYGSMNKDGEQLCGDHVEIIQNDDACLAVLADGMGSG' A
#
# COMPACT_ATOMS: atom_id res chain seq x y z
N MET A 1 -16.07 -1.99 -22.96
CA MET A 1 -15.42 -1.70 -21.67
C MET A 1 -15.27 -0.19 -21.58
N ASN A 2 -15.41 0.39 -20.39
CA ASN A 2 -15.01 1.78 -20.16
C ASN A 2 -13.53 1.80 -19.74
N ASP A 3 -12.75 2.73 -20.28
CA ASP A 3 -11.34 2.93 -19.92
C ASP A 3 -11.23 3.69 -18.59
N PHE A 4 -11.68 3.08 -17.50
CA PHE A 4 -11.50 3.64 -16.17
C PHE A 4 -10.10 3.29 -15.66
N CYS A 5 -9.29 4.32 -15.45
CA CYS A 5 -7.99 4.22 -14.80
C CYS A 5 -8.03 4.96 -13.47
N ALA A 6 -7.54 4.32 -12.40
CA ALA A 6 -7.37 4.93 -11.10
C ALA A 6 -5.90 5.31 -10.91
N ASP A 7 -5.64 6.57 -10.56
CA ASP A 7 -4.32 7.03 -10.13
C ASP A 7 -4.16 6.70 -8.64
N ILE A 8 -3.12 5.92 -8.29
CA ILE A 8 -2.95 5.34 -6.97
C ILE A 8 -1.55 5.65 -6.46
N GLY A 9 -1.47 6.25 -5.29
CA GLY A 9 -0.24 6.48 -4.54
C GLY A 9 -0.41 6.09 -3.08
N TYR A 10 0.69 5.69 -2.44
CA TYR A 10 0.74 5.43 -1.01
C TYR A 10 1.97 6.06 -0.38
N GLY A 11 1.88 6.34 0.91
CA GLY A 11 2.99 6.78 1.74
C GLY A 11 2.99 5.99 3.04
N SER A 12 4.18 5.67 3.54
CA SER A 12 4.38 5.01 4.82
C SER A 12 5.15 5.95 5.75
N MET A 13 4.77 5.95 7.02
CA MET A 13 5.39 6.76 8.06
C MET A 13 5.74 5.85 9.23
N ASN A 14 6.95 6.01 9.74
CA ASN A 14 7.41 5.28 10.91
C ASN A 14 6.70 5.80 12.16
N LYS A 15 6.46 4.90 13.10
CA LYS A 15 6.06 5.29 14.45
C LYS A 15 7.24 5.96 15.16
N ASP A 16 6.95 6.83 16.12
CA ASP A 16 7.98 7.58 16.83
C ASP A 16 8.99 6.66 17.54
N GLY A 17 10.28 6.92 17.31
CA GLY A 17 11.38 6.12 17.83
C GLY A 17 11.65 4.79 17.10
N GLU A 18 10.84 4.42 16.10
CA GLU A 18 10.99 3.18 15.33
C GLU A 18 11.71 3.45 13.98
N GLN A 19 12.54 2.49 13.55
CA GLN A 19 13.40 2.66 12.37
C GLN A 19 12.70 2.23 11.08
N LEU A 20 11.73 1.33 11.16
CA LEU A 20 10.98 0.83 10.02
C LEU A 20 9.52 1.29 10.18
N CYS A 21 8.64 0.76 9.34
CA CYS A 21 7.20 0.85 9.55
C CYS A 21 6.69 -0.59 9.56
N GLY A 22 5.83 -0.92 10.51
CA GLY A 22 5.19 -2.24 10.60
C GLY A 22 4.16 -2.49 9.49
N ASP A 23 3.70 -1.44 8.81
CA ASP A 23 2.71 -1.54 7.74
C ASP A 23 3.35 -1.86 6.40
N HIS A 24 2.74 -2.78 5.66
CA HIS A 24 3.15 -3.11 4.30
C HIS A 24 2.03 -2.85 3.30
N VAL A 25 2.37 -2.13 2.23
CA VAL A 25 1.48 -1.88 1.10
C VAL A 25 2.06 -2.52 -0.15
N GLU A 26 1.26 -3.33 -0.82
CA GLU A 26 1.60 -3.93 -2.12
C GLU A 26 0.52 -3.56 -3.14
N ILE A 27 0.97 -3.11 -4.32
CA ILE A 27 0.10 -2.73 -5.43
C ILE A 27 0.53 -3.51 -6.66
N ILE A 28 -0.42 -4.22 -7.26
CA ILE A 28 -0.24 -4.94 -8.52
C ILE A 28 -1.29 -4.43 -9.51
N GLN A 29 -0.86 -3.99 -10.68
CA GLN A 29 -1.73 -3.50 -11.74
C GLN A 29 -1.50 -4.29 -13.02
N ASN A 30 -2.60 -4.61 -13.71
CA ASN A 30 -2.60 -5.12 -15.08
C ASN A 30 -3.65 -4.35 -15.91
N ASP A 31 -3.81 -4.76 -17.17
CA ASP A 31 -4.68 -4.07 -18.12
C ASP A 31 -6.17 -4.05 -17.71
N ASP A 32 -6.60 -5.00 -16.89
CA ASP A 32 -8.01 -5.18 -16.51
C ASP A 32 -8.30 -4.76 -15.05
N ALA A 33 -7.29 -4.69 -14.20
CA ALA A 33 -7.47 -4.53 -12.76
C ALA A 33 -6.26 -3.91 -12.04
N CYS A 34 -6.58 -3.25 -10.93
CA CYS A 34 -5.60 -2.87 -9.92
C CYS A 34 -5.97 -3.53 -8.59
N LEU A 35 -5.03 -4.25 -7.99
CA LEU A 35 -5.13 -4.84 -6.66
C LEU A 35 -4.18 -4.10 -5.72
N ALA A 36 -4.72 -3.50 -4.66
CA ALA A 36 -3.94 -2.88 -3.61
C ALA A 36 -4.23 -3.58 -2.28
N VAL A 37 -3.18 -3.99 -1.56
CA VAL A 37 -3.26 -4.69 -0.28
C VAL A 37 -2.53 -3.86 0.77
N LEU A 38 -3.17 -3.69 1.94
CA LEU A 38 -2.57 -3.11 3.14
C LEU A 38 -2.59 -4.16 4.25
N ALA A 39 -1.43 -4.43 4.84
CA ALA A 39 -1.27 -5.30 6.00
C ALA A 39 -0.67 -4.49 7.17
N ASP A 40 -1.31 -4.56 8.33
CA ASP A 40 -0.87 -3.95 9.59
C ASP A 40 -0.07 -4.98 10.41
N GLY A 41 1.19 -4.65 10.67
CA GLY A 41 2.09 -5.46 11.50
C GLY A 41 1.80 -5.26 12.99
N MET A 42 1.35 -6.30 13.68
CA MET A 42 1.08 -6.22 15.12
C MET A 42 2.35 -5.88 15.92
N GLY A 43 2.31 -4.75 16.61
CA GLY A 43 3.23 -4.43 17.70
C GLY A 43 4.39 -3.50 17.38
N SER A 44 4.70 -3.21 16.09
CA SER A 44 5.67 -2.20 15.60
C SER A 44 6.36 -2.58 14.28
N GLY A 45 7.16 -1.62 13.79
CA GLY A 45 8.32 -1.74 12.91
C GLY A 45 8.99 -0.39 12.87
#